data_AF-A0A1C6JNN5-F1
#
_entry.id   AF-A0A1C6JNN5-F1
#
_cell.length_a   1.000
_cell.length_b   1.000
_cell.length_c   1.000
_cell.angle_alpha   90.00
_cell.angle_beta   90.00
_cell.angle_gamma   90.00
#
_symmetry.space_group_name_H-M   'P 1'
#
loop_
_entity.id
_entity.type
_entity.pdbx_description
1 polymer ?
#
loop_
_entity_poly.entity_id
_entity_poly.type
_entity_poly.pdbx_seq_one_letter_code
_entity_poly.pdbx_strand_id
1 'polypeptide(L)'
;MPTPPKPFSVLKSEGKSHRTKKELKLREQGEKALSTGTALKARNEVKKNKIANKEFKRINELLKKIEKNDAIYEAVINRYCLIYAETMEFEEKKNKLYELVEKLENQFEESIEYLEKEELAKETRKFTRAISDLVASIVDLDKQLQPKRKMLLDIEKENIMTIASALRVIPKKPENDSAKETILKVLNGNS
;
A
#
# COMPACT_ATOMS: atom_id res chain seq x y z
N MET A 1 -23.91 6.81 5.84
CA MET A 1 -23.03 7.72 6.61
C MET A 1 -22.87 9.02 5.84
N PRO A 2 -22.93 10.19 6.48
CA PRO A 2 -22.68 11.46 5.81
C PRO A 2 -21.23 11.51 5.29
N THR A 3 -21.04 12.08 4.11
CA THR A 3 -19.73 12.23 3.47
C THR A 3 -18.82 13.10 4.33
N PRO A 4 -17.53 12.74 4.53
CA PRO A 4 -16.61 13.54 5.31
C PRO A 4 -16.53 14.99 4.79
N PRO A 5 -16.53 16.00 5.68
CA PRO A 5 -16.45 17.39 5.27
C PRO A 5 -15.09 17.69 4.62
N LYS A 6 -15.11 18.48 3.52
CA LYS A 6 -13.91 18.86 2.75
C LYS A 6 -12.84 19.54 3.62
N PRO A 7 -11.54 19.27 3.39
CA PRO A 7 -10.42 19.96 4.05
C PRO A 7 -10.46 21.47 3.87
N PHE A 8 -9.88 22.21 4.81
CA PHE A 8 -9.81 23.67 4.73
C PHE A 8 -9.14 24.17 3.44
N SER A 9 -8.07 23.51 2.98
CA SER A 9 -7.37 23.85 1.74
C SER A 9 -8.30 23.83 0.52
N VAL A 10 -9.15 22.80 0.41
CA VAL A 10 -10.13 22.63 -0.67
C VAL A 10 -11.25 23.67 -0.57
N LEU A 11 -11.74 23.95 0.63
CA LEU A 11 -12.77 24.97 0.85
C LEU A 11 -12.25 26.37 0.50
N LYS A 12 -11.01 26.66 0.86
CA LYS A 12 -10.35 27.94 0.58
C LYS A 12 -10.13 28.13 -0.92
N SER A 13 -9.69 27.09 -1.63
CA SER A 13 -9.45 27.15 -3.08
C SER A 13 -10.72 27.21 -3.92
N GLU A 14 -11.77 26.49 -3.51
CA GLU A 14 -13.03 26.46 -4.27
C GLU A 14 -13.86 27.74 -4.08
N GLY A 15 -13.61 28.52 -3.01
CA GLY A 15 -14.39 29.72 -2.68
C GLY A 15 -15.87 29.47 -2.37
N LYS A 16 -16.30 28.20 -2.37
CA LYS A 16 -17.70 27.76 -2.18
C LYS A 16 -17.84 27.07 -0.83
N SER A 17 -18.38 27.78 0.14
CA SER A 17 -18.76 27.19 1.43
C SER A 17 -19.95 27.93 2.03
N HIS A 18 -20.91 27.18 2.57
CA HIS A 18 -21.96 27.74 3.43
C HIS A 18 -21.43 28.13 4.82
N ARG A 19 -20.16 27.82 5.11
CA ARG A 19 -19.50 28.12 6.37
C ARG A 19 -19.13 29.60 6.46
N THR A 20 -19.33 30.17 7.64
CA THR A 20 -18.88 31.50 8.00
C THR A 20 -17.35 31.59 8.08
N LYS A 21 -16.81 32.80 8.04
CA LYS A 21 -15.36 33.05 8.25
C LYS A 21 -14.86 32.50 9.59
N LYS A 22 -15.70 32.58 10.64
CA LYS A 22 -15.37 32.04 11.98
C LYS A 22 -15.26 30.51 11.95
N GLU A 23 -16.20 29.83 11.30
CA GLU A 23 -16.17 28.37 11.17
C GLU A 23 -15.00 27.87 10.31
N LEU A 24 -14.67 28.59 9.22
CA LEU A 24 -13.49 28.27 8.41
C LEU A 24 -12.18 28.40 9.20
N LYS A 25 -12.05 29.46 10.01
CA LYS A 25 -10.89 29.66 10.89
C LYS A 25 -10.81 28.57 11.97
N LEU A 26 -11.94 28.23 12.59
CA LEU A 26 -12.00 27.15 13.58
C LEU A 26 -11.57 25.81 12.95
N ARG A 27 -11.99 25.55 11.71
CA ARG A 27 -11.59 24.34 10.98
C ARG A 27 -10.11 24.32 10.64
N GLU A 28 -9.55 25.42 10.14
CA GLU A 28 -8.10 25.51 9.86
C GLU A 28 -7.28 25.25 11.13
N GLN A 29 -7.69 25.85 12.26
CA GLN A 29 -7.03 25.65 13.55
C GLN A 29 -7.17 24.20 14.04
N GLY A 30 -8.36 23.61 13.92
CA GLY A 30 -8.59 22.21 14.26
C GLY A 30 -7.77 21.24 13.42
N GLU A 31 -7.70 21.44 12.10
CA GLU A 31 -6.88 20.62 11.20
C GLU A 31 -5.39 20.74 11.51
N LYS A 32 -4.89 21.94 11.84
CA LYS A 32 -3.50 22.15 12.26
C LYS A 32 -3.19 21.50 13.62
N ALA A 33 -4.13 21.52 14.56
CA ALA A 33 -3.97 20.92 15.89
C ALA A 33 -3.88 19.38 15.86
N LEU A 34 -4.24 18.73 14.74
CA LEU A 34 -4.08 17.28 14.58
C LEU A 34 -2.62 16.87 14.29
N SER A 35 -1.74 17.81 13.94
CA SER A 35 -0.31 17.53 13.82
C SER A 35 0.38 17.73 15.16
N THR A 36 1.18 16.75 15.56
CA THR A 36 2.00 16.81 16.77
C THR A 36 3.29 17.61 16.56
N GLY A 37 3.66 17.85 15.30
CA GLY A 37 4.96 18.44 14.92
C GLY A 37 6.16 17.54 15.24
N THR A 38 5.93 16.33 15.74
CA THR A 38 6.98 15.37 16.09
C THR A 38 7.20 14.43 14.90
N ALA A 39 8.46 14.23 14.52
CA ALA A 39 8.78 13.32 13.43
C ALA A 39 8.61 11.83 13.84
N LEU A 40 8.03 11.02 12.95
CA LEU A 40 7.89 9.57 13.15
C LEU A 40 9.24 8.84 13.24
N LYS A 41 9.31 7.80 14.08
CA LYS A 41 10.53 7.04 14.35
C LYS A 41 10.35 5.54 14.10
N ALA A 42 11.44 4.88 13.74
CA ALA A 42 11.46 3.43 13.61
C ALA A 42 11.43 2.78 15.00
N ARG A 43 10.52 1.84 15.20
CA ARG A 43 10.46 0.99 16.39
C ARG A 43 11.59 -0.05 16.38
N ASN A 44 11.84 -0.64 17.53
CA ASN A 44 12.96 -1.56 17.71
C ASN A 44 12.84 -2.81 16.82
N GLU A 45 11.63 -3.33 16.63
CA GLU A 45 11.35 -4.49 15.78
C GLU A 45 11.67 -4.18 14.31
N VAL A 46 11.24 -3.00 13.83
CA VAL A 46 11.54 -2.53 12.47
C VAL A 46 13.04 -2.33 12.28
N LYS A 47 13.74 -1.74 13.26
CA LYS A 47 15.20 -1.56 13.18
C LYS A 47 15.97 -2.88 13.07
N LYS A 48 15.49 -3.92 13.76
CA LYS A 48 16.11 -5.27 13.75
C LYS A 48 15.88 -6.01 12.43
N ASN A 49 14.76 -5.80 11.75
CA ASN A 49 14.51 -6.40 10.43
C ASN A 49 15.10 -5.51 9.30
N LYS A 50 16.07 -6.04 8.55
CA LYS A 50 16.79 -5.27 7.50
C LYS A 50 15.85 -4.76 6.40
N ILE A 51 14.89 -5.59 5.96
CA ILE A 51 13.94 -5.24 4.90
C ILE A 51 12.98 -4.16 5.41
N ALA A 52 12.42 -4.34 6.61
CA ALA A 52 11.51 -3.37 7.21
C ALA A 52 12.20 -2.02 7.47
N ASN A 53 13.43 -2.02 7.98
CA ASN A 53 14.18 -0.80 8.24
C ASN A 53 14.48 -0.01 6.96
N LYS A 54 14.85 -0.72 5.87
CA LYS A 54 15.07 -0.10 4.56
C LYS A 54 13.79 0.56 4.06
N GLU A 55 12.66 -0.15 4.16
CA GLU A 55 11.37 0.36 3.71
C GLU A 55 10.89 1.54 4.55
N PHE A 56 11.08 1.49 5.87
CA PHE A 56 10.76 2.60 6.77
C PHE A 56 11.52 3.87 6.40
N LYS A 57 12.83 3.77 6.11
CA LYS A 57 13.64 4.91 5.69
C LYS A 57 13.10 5.52 4.40
N ARG A 58 12.80 4.68 3.39
CA ARG A 58 12.21 5.10 2.11
C ARG A 58 10.92 5.86 2.32
N ILE A 59 9.98 5.30 3.09
CA ILE A 59 8.67 5.93 3.34
C ILE A 59 8.83 7.23 4.14
N ASN A 60 9.66 7.24 5.19
CA ASN A 60 9.88 8.43 5.99
C ASN A 60 10.46 9.59 5.16
N GLU A 61 11.41 9.31 4.25
CA GLU A 61 11.95 10.30 3.33
C GLU A 61 10.87 10.86 2.38
N LEU A 62 9.99 10.00 1.85
CA LEU A 62 8.88 10.42 0.99
C LEU A 62 7.85 11.27 1.76
N LEU A 63 7.43 10.82 2.95
CA LEU A 63 6.48 11.54 3.79
C LEU A 63 7.04 12.88 4.27
N LYS A 64 8.35 12.97 4.49
CA LYS A 64 9.02 14.23 4.86
C LYS A 64 8.93 15.28 3.74
N LYS A 65 9.04 14.87 2.47
CA LYS A 65 8.93 15.79 1.31
C LYS A 65 7.54 16.43 1.16
N ILE A 66 6.50 15.79 1.70
CA ILE A 66 5.12 16.29 1.66
C ILE A 66 4.62 16.77 3.03
N GLU A 67 5.52 16.91 4.01
CA GLU A 67 5.22 17.35 5.37
C GLU A 67 4.16 16.49 6.08
N LYS A 68 4.20 15.17 5.86
CA LYS A 68 3.30 14.17 6.47
C LYS A 68 4.00 13.16 7.36
N ASN A 69 5.26 13.39 7.73
CA ASN A 69 6.05 12.49 8.57
C ASN A 69 5.77 12.65 10.08
N ASP A 70 4.50 12.77 10.46
CA ASP A 70 4.09 13.00 11.86
C ASP A 70 4.09 11.69 12.69
N ALA A 71 4.51 11.78 13.94
CA ALA A 71 4.61 10.67 14.89
C ALA A 71 3.26 10.00 15.18
N ILE A 72 2.13 10.69 14.98
CA ILE A 72 0.80 10.07 15.12
C ILE A 72 0.60 8.87 14.18
N TYR A 73 1.28 8.87 13.02
CA TYR A 73 1.24 7.77 12.05
C TYR A 73 2.30 6.70 12.30
N GLU A 74 3.18 6.88 13.30
CA GLU A 74 4.32 6.00 13.56
C GLU A 74 3.90 4.53 13.68
N ALA A 75 2.84 4.25 14.43
CA ALA A 75 2.38 2.88 14.65
C ALA A 75 1.97 2.19 13.34
N VAL A 76 1.26 2.90 12.46
CA VAL A 76 0.76 2.38 11.20
C VAL A 76 1.91 2.20 10.20
N ILE A 77 2.81 3.17 10.11
CA ILE A 77 3.97 3.10 9.21
C ILE A 77 4.93 1.96 9.62
N ASN A 78 5.19 1.80 10.93
CA ASN A 78 6.03 0.70 11.40
C ASN A 78 5.37 -0.66 11.11
N ARG A 79 4.05 -0.78 11.32
CA ARG A 79 3.31 -2.01 10.99
C ARG A 79 3.36 -2.31 9.49
N TYR A 80 3.19 -1.30 8.64
CA TYR A 80 3.33 -1.44 7.18
C TYR A 80 4.69 -2.04 6.82
N CYS A 81 5.78 -1.49 7.38
CA CYS A 81 7.12 -1.94 7.07
C CYS A 81 7.39 -3.40 7.50
N LEU A 82 6.83 -3.82 8.63
CA LEU A 82 6.92 -5.22 9.08
C LEU A 82 6.14 -6.15 8.16
N ILE A 83 4.90 -5.81 7.81
CA ILE A 83 4.10 -6.62 6.88
C ILE A 83 4.79 -6.70 5.52
N TYR A 84 5.36 -5.59 5.03
CA TYR A 84 6.12 -5.56 3.79
C TYR A 84 7.30 -6.54 3.84
N ALA A 85 8.09 -6.52 4.93
CA ALA A 85 9.17 -7.47 5.11
C ALA A 85 8.67 -8.92 5.13
N GLU A 86 7.58 -9.21 5.85
CA GLU A 86 6.96 -10.52 5.84
C GLU A 86 6.54 -10.95 4.42
N THR A 87 5.98 -10.05 3.61
CA THR A 87 5.60 -10.40 2.23
C THR A 87 6.81 -10.79 1.38
N MET A 88 7.93 -10.09 1.54
CA MET A 88 9.18 -10.43 0.84
C MET A 88 9.75 -11.77 1.29
N GLU A 89 9.71 -12.07 2.60
CA GLU A 89 10.16 -13.36 3.13
C GLU A 89 9.29 -14.52 2.63
N PHE A 90 7.97 -14.31 2.49
CA PHE A 90 7.06 -15.31 1.92
C PHE A 90 7.33 -15.55 0.43
N GLU A 91 7.60 -14.49 -0.34
CA GLU A 91 7.97 -14.62 -1.75
C GLU A 91 9.29 -15.38 -1.93
N GLU A 92 10.30 -15.09 -1.09
CA GLU A 92 11.57 -15.82 -1.13
C GLU A 92 11.38 -17.31 -0.81
N LYS A 93 10.57 -17.65 0.21
CA LYS A 93 10.23 -19.05 0.53
C LYS A 93 9.53 -19.74 -0.64
N LYS A 94 8.61 -19.04 -1.31
CA LYS A 94 7.91 -19.58 -2.48
C LYS A 94 8.87 -19.87 -3.62
N ASN A 95 9.79 -18.95 -3.92
CA ASN A 95 10.80 -19.14 -4.95
C ASN A 95 11.70 -20.36 -4.66
N LYS A 96 12.11 -20.55 -3.40
CA LYS A 96 12.87 -21.74 -2.99
C LYS A 96 12.10 -23.05 -3.20
N LEU A 97 10.78 -23.05 -3.04
CA LEU A 97 9.97 -24.22 -3.34
C LEU A 97 9.88 -24.49 -4.84
N TYR A 98 9.77 -23.46 -5.68
CA TYR A 98 9.83 -23.63 -7.14
C TYR A 98 11.18 -24.20 -7.59
N GLU A 99 12.30 -23.67 -7.07
CA GLU A 99 13.64 -24.22 -7.35
C GLU A 99 13.78 -25.68 -6.89
N LEU A 100 13.12 -26.06 -5.79
CA LEU A 100 13.12 -27.44 -5.30
C LEU A 100 12.30 -28.36 -6.21
N VAL A 101 11.15 -27.89 -6.69
CA VAL A 101 10.33 -28.63 -7.67
C VAL A 101 11.14 -28.91 -8.94
N GLU A 102 11.79 -27.89 -9.51
CA GLU A 102 12.63 -28.03 -10.70
C GLU A 102 13.79 -29.01 -10.48
N LYS A 103 14.48 -28.92 -9.33
CA LYS A 103 15.56 -29.87 -8.98
C LYS A 103 15.06 -31.31 -8.88
N LEU A 104 13.88 -31.51 -8.29
CA LEU A 104 13.29 -32.84 -8.18
C LEU A 104 12.85 -33.38 -9.54
N GLU A 105 12.28 -32.53 -10.40
CA GLU A 105 11.92 -32.89 -11.78
C GLU A 105 13.15 -33.36 -12.56
N ASN A 106 14.24 -32.58 -12.55
CA ASN A 106 15.49 -32.95 -13.21
C ASN A 106 16.08 -34.26 -12.65
N GLN A 107 16.11 -34.42 -11.33
CA GLN A 107 16.60 -35.65 -10.69
C GLN A 107 15.74 -36.86 -11.05
N PHE A 108 14.44 -36.67 -11.18
CA PHE A 108 13.54 -37.74 -11.57
C PHE A 108 13.77 -38.14 -13.03
N GLU A 109 13.88 -37.18 -13.95
CA GLU A 109 14.20 -37.43 -15.36
C GLU A 109 15.51 -38.21 -15.55
N GLU A 110 16.56 -37.84 -14.82
CA GLU A 110 17.82 -38.60 -14.83
C GLU A 110 17.66 -40.02 -14.26
N SER A 111 16.82 -40.19 -13.23
CA SER A 111 16.65 -41.49 -12.56
C SER A 111 15.85 -42.50 -13.38
N ILE A 112 14.86 -42.06 -14.15
CA ILE A 112 13.96 -42.96 -14.89
C ILE A 112 14.63 -43.66 -16.06
N GLU A 113 15.74 -43.12 -16.59
CA GLU A 113 16.50 -43.74 -17.68
C GLU A 113 17.08 -45.11 -17.30
N TYR A 114 17.27 -45.36 -16.01
CA TYR A 114 17.91 -46.56 -15.46
C TYR A 114 16.93 -47.51 -14.75
N LEU A 115 15.61 -47.25 -14.80
CA LEU A 115 14.60 -48.04 -14.09
C LEU A 115 13.98 -49.13 -14.97
N GLU A 116 13.81 -50.31 -14.36
CA GLU A 116 13.00 -51.38 -14.94
C GLU A 116 11.51 -51.01 -14.96
N LYS A 117 10.76 -51.57 -15.92
CA LYS A 117 9.34 -51.19 -16.15
C LYS A 117 8.44 -51.37 -14.92
N GLU A 118 8.67 -52.39 -14.12
CA GLU A 118 7.89 -52.66 -12.91
C GLU A 118 8.18 -51.65 -11.78
N GLU A 119 9.42 -51.16 -11.70
CA GLU A 119 9.83 -50.17 -10.70
C GLU A 119 9.46 -48.74 -11.11
N LEU A 120 9.47 -48.46 -12.42
CA LEU A 120 9.09 -47.17 -12.99
C LEU A 120 7.74 -46.69 -12.47
N ALA A 121 6.71 -47.53 -12.56
CA ALA A 121 5.35 -47.16 -12.12
C ALA A 121 5.26 -46.87 -10.61
N LYS A 122 6.15 -47.43 -9.78
CA LYS A 122 6.19 -47.18 -8.33
C LYS A 122 6.92 -45.88 -8.03
N GLU A 123 8.06 -45.64 -8.67
CA GLU A 123 8.85 -44.42 -8.49
C GLU A 123 8.14 -43.20 -9.06
N THR A 124 7.50 -43.30 -10.24
CA THR A 124 6.67 -42.21 -10.78
C THR A 124 5.59 -41.79 -9.79
N ARG A 125 4.89 -42.74 -9.15
CA ARG A 125 3.85 -42.40 -8.16
C ARG A 125 4.41 -41.69 -6.94
N LYS A 126 5.58 -42.10 -6.43
CA LYS A 126 6.24 -41.42 -5.30
C LYS A 126 6.65 -40.00 -5.67
N PHE A 127 7.26 -39.85 -6.85
CA PHE A 127 7.67 -38.57 -7.38
C PHE A 127 6.47 -37.61 -7.54
N THR A 128 5.39 -38.05 -8.20
CA THR A 128 4.18 -37.24 -8.37
C THR A 128 3.58 -36.82 -7.04
N ARG A 129 3.63 -37.69 -6.01
CA ARG A 129 3.18 -37.33 -4.66
C ARG A 129 4.05 -36.24 -4.04
N ALA A 130 5.38 -36.38 -4.10
CA ALA A 130 6.30 -35.38 -3.56
C ALA A 130 6.12 -34.00 -4.24
N ILE A 131 5.96 -33.97 -5.56
CA ILE A 131 5.64 -32.74 -6.30
C ILE A 131 4.30 -32.17 -5.87
N SER A 132 3.27 -33.00 -5.73
CA SER A 132 1.94 -32.56 -5.27
C SER A 132 1.99 -31.91 -3.89
N ASP A 133 2.78 -32.45 -2.96
CA ASP A 133 2.95 -31.89 -1.61
C ASP A 133 3.67 -30.53 -1.62
N LEU A 134 4.68 -30.37 -2.48
CA LEU A 134 5.39 -29.10 -2.67
C LEU A 134 4.50 -28.04 -3.31
N VAL A 135 3.75 -28.41 -4.35
CA VAL A 135 2.78 -27.53 -5.00
C VAL A 135 1.68 -27.10 -4.02
N ALA A 136 1.19 -28.02 -3.18
CA ALA A 136 0.24 -27.69 -2.12
C ALA A 136 0.83 -26.67 -1.13
N SER A 137 2.10 -26.84 -0.75
CA SER A 137 2.82 -25.90 0.13
C SER A 137 2.96 -24.51 -0.50
N ILE A 138 3.24 -24.43 -1.81
CA ILE A 138 3.30 -23.19 -2.58
C ILE A 138 1.93 -22.48 -2.55
N VAL A 139 0.86 -23.22 -2.80
CA VAL A 139 -0.51 -22.70 -2.78
C VAL A 139 -0.87 -22.15 -1.39
N ASP A 140 -0.46 -22.84 -0.32
CA ASP A 140 -0.72 -22.39 1.05
C ASP A 140 0.08 -21.14 1.44
N LEU A 141 1.32 -20.99 0.96
CA LEU A 141 2.08 -19.74 1.09
C LEU A 141 1.36 -18.59 0.38
N ASP A 142 0.87 -18.80 -0.85
CA ASP A 142 0.13 -17.77 -1.59
C ASP A 142 -1.18 -17.38 -0.87
N LYS A 143 -1.93 -18.35 -0.33
CA LYS A 143 -3.12 -18.06 0.49
C LYS A 143 -2.79 -17.19 1.70
N GLN A 144 -1.67 -17.42 2.37
CA GLN A 144 -1.22 -16.61 3.51
C GLN A 144 -0.70 -15.23 3.10
N LEU A 145 -0.18 -15.11 1.88
CA LEU A 145 0.37 -13.86 1.34
C LEU A 145 -0.74 -12.87 0.93
N GLN A 146 -1.84 -13.35 0.35
CA GLN A 146 -2.98 -12.51 -0.08
C GLN A 146 -3.54 -11.57 1.00
N PRO A 147 -3.87 -12.00 2.23
CA PRO A 147 -4.39 -11.11 3.26
C PRO A 147 -3.36 -10.06 3.70
N LYS A 148 -2.06 -10.38 3.69
CA LYS A 148 -0.99 -9.43 4.00
C LYS A 148 -0.91 -8.33 2.94
N ARG A 149 -0.94 -8.70 1.66
CA ARG A 149 -0.97 -7.75 0.53
C ARG A 149 -2.21 -6.86 0.57
N LYS A 150 -3.37 -7.43 0.90
CA LYS A 150 -4.60 -6.66 1.09
C LYS A 150 -4.44 -5.65 2.23
N MET A 151 -3.87 -6.06 3.36
CA MET A 151 -3.62 -5.17 4.50
C MET A 151 -2.65 -4.04 4.15
N LEU A 152 -1.62 -4.29 3.35
CA LEU A 152 -0.72 -3.25 2.83
C LEU A 152 -1.50 -2.24 1.99
N LEU A 153 -2.30 -2.70 1.02
CA LEU A 153 -3.11 -1.84 0.17
C LEU A 153 -4.11 -0.99 0.97
N ASP A 154 -4.73 -1.58 1.99
CA ASP A 154 -5.68 -0.86 2.85
C ASP A 154 -4.96 0.22 3.68
N ILE A 155 -3.76 -0.05 4.20
CA ILE A 155 -2.92 0.99 4.84
C ILE A 155 -2.55 2.09 3.83
N GLU A 156 -2.15 1.72 2.62
CA GLU A 156 -1.73 2.68 1.58
C GLU A 156 -2.84 3.65 1.17
N LYS A 157 -4.08 3.15 1.09
CA LYS A 157 -5.27 3.97 0.78
C LYS A 157 -5.57 5.00 1.85
N GLU A 158 -5.29 4.70 3.12
CA GLU A 158 -5.58 5.61 4.24
C GLU A 158 -4.42 6.57 4.54
N ASN A 159 -3.19 6.26 4.10
CA ASN A 159 -1.97 7.01 4.46
C ASN A 159 -1.33 7.78 3.29
N ILE A 160 -2.13 8.16 2.28
CA ILE A 160 -1.66 9.02 1.17
C ILE A 160 -0.56 8.35 0.32
N MET A 161 -0.50 7.01 0.31
CA MET A 161 0.51 6.27 -0.44
C MET A 161 0.01 5.83 -1.83
N THR A 162 -1.29 5.96 -2.10
CA THR A 162 -1.88 5.75 -3.44
C THR A 162 -2.21 7.08 -4.10
N ILE A 163 -2.15 7.12 -5.43
CA ILE A 163 -2.57 8.30 -6.22
C ILE A 163 -3.99 8.72 -5.83
N ALA A 164 -4.92 7.77 -5.73
CA ALA A 164 -6.30 8.05 -5.35
C ALA A 164 -6.41 8.70 -3.97
N SER A 165 -5.65 8.22 -2.98
CA SER A 165 -5.64 8.82 -1.63
C SER A 165 -5.05 10.23 -1.61
N ALA A 166 -4.04 10.50 -2.44
CA ALA A 166 -3.46 11.83 -2.59
C ALA A 166 -4.41 12.83 -3.27
N LEU A 167 -5.06 12.43 -4.38
CA LEU A 167 -5.95 13.29 -5.15
C LEU A 167 -7.17 13.79 -4.36
N ARG A 168 -7.64 13.05 -3.35
CA ARG A 168 -8.78 13.46 -2.50
C ARG A 168 -8.52 14.76 -1.74
N VAL A 169 -7.26 15.14 -1.53
CA VAL A 169 -6.87 16.31 -0.73
C VAL A 169 -6.51 17.51 -1.63
N ILE A 170 -6.40 17.29 -2.95
CA ILE A 170 -6.05 18.34 -3.91
C ILE A 170 -7.31 19.13 -4.28
N PRO A 171 -7.28 20.47 -4.20
CA PRO A 171 -8.30 21.34 -4.79
C PRO A 171 -8.71 20.93 -6.20
N LYS A 172 -10.02 21.00 -6.49
CA LYS A 172 -10.46 21.08 -7.89
C LYS A 172 -9.89 22.36 -8.49
N LYS A 173 -9.59 22.35 -9.79
CA LYS A 173 -9.08 23.54 -10.51
C LYS A 173 -9.86 24.79 -10.07
N PRO A 174 -9.19 25.96 -9.92
CA PRO A 174 -9.93 27.20 -9.73
C PRO A 174 -10.99 27.25 -10.84
N GLU A 175 -12.25 27.48 -10.47
CA GLU A 175 -13.25 27.77 -11.48
C GLU A 175 -12.75 29.01 -12.21
N ASN A 176 -12.36 28.84 -13.48
CA ASN A 176 -12.33 29.96 -14.41
C ASN A 176 -13.74 30.54 -14.38
N ASP A 177 -13.81 31.81 -14.01
CA ASP A 177 -14.96 32.69 -14.02
C ASP A 177 -16.26 32.01 -13.53
N SER A 178 -16.51 32.17 -12.23
CA SER A 178 -17.80 31.83 -11.63
C SER A 178 -18.94 32.27 -12.54
N ALA A 179 -20.07 31.55 -12.55
CA ALA A 179 -21.27 31.98 -13.26
C ALA A 179 -21.65 33.45 -13.00
N LYS A 180 -21.20 34.05 -11.89
CA LYS A 180 -21.29 35.50 -11.64
C LYS A 180 -20.50 36.36 -12.63
N GLU A 181 -19.28 36.00 -13.03
CA GLU A 181 -18.51 36.73 -14.04
C GLU A 181 -19.10 36.56 -15.44
N THR A 182 -19.61 35.38 -15.78
CA THR A 182 -20.36 35.19 -17.04
C THR A 182 -21.63 36.03 -17.04
N ILE A 183 -22.40 36.02 -15.95
CA ILE A 183 -23.61 36.84 -15.80
C ILE A 183 -23.25 38.33 -15.79
N LEU A 184 -22.15 38.74 -15.14
CA LEU A 184 -21.70 40.14 -15.17
C LEU A 184 -21.22 40.57 -16.56
N LYS A 185 -20.53 39.71 -17.32
CA LYS A 185 -20.12 40.01 -18.71
C LYS A 185 -21.35 40.19 -19.61
N VAL A 186 -22.34 39.30 -19.48
CA VAL A 186 -23.62 39.38 -20.19
C VAL A 186 -24.42 40.63 -19.78
N LEU A 187 -24.48 40.95 -18.49
CA LEU A 187 -25.19 42.15 -17.99
C LEU A 187 -24.48 43.47 -18.35
N ASN A 188 -23.15 43.46 -18.45
CA ASN A 188 -22.35 44.63 -18.82
C ASN A 188 -22.17 44.77 -20.35
N GLY A 189 -22.84 43.94 -21.16
CA GLY A 189 -22.86 44.07 -22.62
C GLY A 189 -21.55 43.69 -23.33
N ASN A 190 -20.57 43.14 -22.63
CA ASN A 190 -19.32 42.68 -23.22
C ASN A 190 -19.43 41.17 -23.48
N SER A 191 -19.86 40.82 -24.69
CA SER A 191 -19.79 39.44 -25.22
C SER A 191 -18.36 39.07 -25.61
#